data_AF-A0A4P6XML7-F1
#
_entry.id   AF-A0A4P6XML7-F1
#
_cell.length_a   1.000
_cell.length_b   1.000
_cell.length_c   1.000
_cell.angle_alpha   90.00
_cell.angle_beta   90.00
_cell.angle_gamma   90.00
#
_symmetry.space_group_name_H-M   'P 1'
#
loop_
_entity.id
_entity.type
_entity.pdbx_description
1 polymer ?
#
loop_
_entity_poly.entity_id
_entity_poly.type
_entity_poly.pdbx_seq_one_letter_code
_entity_poly.pdbx_strand_id
1 'polypeptide(L)'
;MFVSATGSNLLAEWLHALESAEKYAYNFQLLTLSISLFYGYTIAVPALLYVITTWFLHYPQRLSLTRLVSIYSYANVLWIPTTAANVVLAVFVSNAKHHMILNTAQWALVAVSGLLSGLSIVLKVRPILIRNATETGAERQNKLLLAGLVVAHMGFAVAIKFAFFGIA
;
A
#
# COMPACT_ATOMS: atom_id res chain seq x y z
N MET A 1 7.03 -5.99 -4.09
CA MET A 1 6.34 -6.73 -3.00
C MET A 1 6.38 -8.24 -3.20
N PHE A 2 5.73 -8.80 -4.22
CA PHE A 2 5.86 -10.23 -4.53
C PHE A 2 7.32 -10.66 -4.77
N VAL A 3 8.05 -9.91 -5.60
CA VAL A 3 9.50 -10.11 -5.81
C VAL A 3 10.31 -9.97 -4.51
N SER A 4 9.79 -9.26 -3.50
CA SER A 4 10.43 -9.19 -2.18
C SER A 4 10.33 -10.50 -1.46
N ALA A 5 9.10 -10.99 -1.25
CA ALA A 5 8.87 -12.14 -0.40
C ALA A 5 9.44 -13.40 -1.06
N THR A 6 9.15 -13.60 -2.34
CA THR A 6 9.67 -14.74 -3.10
C THR A 6 11.16 -14.60 -3.40
N GLY A 7 11.62 -13.41 -3.79
CA GLY A 7 13.03 -13.18 -4.11
C GLY A 7 13.95 -13.23 -2.89
N SER A 8 13.53 -12.70 -1.75
CA SER A 8 14.28 -12.83 -0.49
C SER A 8 14.42 -14.28 -0.06
N ASN A 9 13.35 -15.06 -0.16
CA ASN A 9 13.38 -16.48 0.21
C ASN A 9 14.26 -17.30 -0.74
N LEU A 10 14.15 -17.07 -2.06
CA LEU A 10 15.00 -17.73 -3.05
C LEU A 10 16.49 -17.34 -2.92
N LEU A 11 16.78 -16.05 -2.64
CA LEU A 11 18.16 -15.60 -2.42
C LEU A 11 18.73 -16.13 -1.10
N ALA A 12 17.93 -16.16 -0.04
CA ALA A 12 18.34 -16.75 1.23
C ALA A 12 18.59 -18.25 1.08
N GLU A 13 17.74 -18.98 0.35
CA GLU A 13 17.96 -20.38 0.01
C GLU A 13 19.26 -20.56 -0.79
N TRP A 14 19.48 -19.78 -1.84
CA TRP A 14 20.71 -19.87 -2.64
C TRP A 14 21.98 -19.58 -1.83
N LEU A 15 21.94 -18.60 -0.91
CA LEU A 15 23.07 -18.24 -0.05
C LEU A 15 23.31 -19.24 1.09
N HIS A 16 22.25 -19.89 1.59
CA HIS A 16 22.30 -20.79 2.76
C HIS A 16 22.06 -22.28 2.44
N ALA A 17 22.06 -22.66 1.15
CA ALA A 17 21.78 -24.01 0.64
C ALA A 17 22.70 -25.13 1.17
N LEU A 18 23.74 -24.81 1.94
CA LEU A 18 24.66 -25.80 2.51
C LEU A 18 24.18 -26.41 3.84
N GLU A 19 23.17 -25.85 4.52
CA GLU A 19 22.80 -26.29 5.89
C GLU A 19 21.40 -26.89 6.08
N SER A 20 20.46 -26.82 5.14
CA SER A 20 19.14 -27.45 5.33
C SER A 20 18.42 -27.85 4.05
N ALA A 21 17.79 -29.04 4.08
CA ALA A 21 17.27 -29.78 2.94
C ALA A 21 15.80 -29.45 2.58
N GLU A 22 15.26 -28.31 2.99
CA GLU A 22 13.91 -27.89 2.58
C GLU A 22 13.99 -26.93 1.40
N LYS A 23 13.53 -27.40 0.24
CA LYS A 23 13.41 -26.60 -0.98
C LYS A 23 12.29 -25.58 -0.82
N TYR A 24 12.52 -24.34 -1.26
CA TYR A 24 11.48 -23.31 -1.26
C TYR A 24 10.26 -23.76 -2.08
N ALA A 25 9.10 -23.82 -1.42
CA ALA A 25 7.81 -24.08 -2.06
C ALA A 25 7.17 -22.74 -2.49
N TYR A 26 6.99 -22.56 -3.79
CA TYR A 26 6.37 -21.36 -4.34
C TYR A 26 4.93 -21.19 -3.86
N ASN A 27 4.62 -20.03 -3.28
CA ASN A 27 3.29 -19.72 -2.76
C ASN A 27 2.47 -18.87 -3.75
N PHE A 28 1.67 -19.53 -4.60
CA PHE A 28 0.76 -18.87 -5.54
C PHE A 28 -0.30 -18.00 -4.84
N GLN A 29 -0.76 -18.42 -3.67
CA GLN A 29 -1.75 -17.66 -2.91
C GLN A 29 -1.20 -16.30 -2.50
N LEU A 30 0.08 -16.24 -2.10
CA LEU A 30 0.76 -14.99 -1.79
C LEU A 30 0.87 -14.09 -3.02
N LEU A 31 1.23 -14.63 -4.19
CA LEU A 31 1.27 -13.87 -5.45
C LEU A 31 -0.10 -13.25 -5.77
N THR A 32 -1.16 -14.06 -5.77
CA THR A 32 -2.51 -13.59 -6.10
C THR A 32 -2.98 -12.55 -5.10
N LEU A 33 -2.78 -12.78 -3.80
CA LEU A 33 -3.09 -11.81 -2.75
C LEU A 33 -2.37 -10.48 -3.00
N SER A 34 -1.12 -10.54 -3.47
CA SER A 34 -0.32 -9.35 -3.74
C SER A 34 -0.89 -8.49 -4.85
N ILE A 35 -1.22 -9.14 -5.96
CA ILE A 35 -1.79 -8.51 -7.15
C ILE A 35 -3.16 -7.92 -6.78
N SER A 36 -4.00 -8.72 -6.14
CA SER A 36 -5.34 -8.30 -5.72
C SER A 36 -5.29 -7.11 -4.77
N LEU A 37 -4.37 -7.08 -3.80
CA LEU A 37 -4.29 -5.98 -2.84
C LEU A 37 -3.86 -4.66 -3.51
N PHE A 38 -2.79 -4.67 -4.32
CA PHE A 38 -2.28 -3.46 -4.95
C PHE A 38 -3.18 -2.95 -6.07
N TYR A 39 -3.54 -3.80 -7.02
CA TYR A 39 -4.39 -3.38 -8.15
C TYR A 39 -5.83 -3.16 -7.72
N GLY A 40 -6.33 -4.00 -6.81
CA GLY A 40 -7.65 -3.81 -6.21
C GLY A 40 -7.76 -2.47 -5.49
N TYR A 41 -6.81 -2.13 -4.62
CA TYR A 41 -6.77 -0.82 -3.95
C TYR A 41 -6.68 0.36 -4.95
N THR A 42 -5.84 0.22 -5.98
CA THR A 42 -5.59 1.27 -6.99
C THR A 42 -6.80 1.56 -7.87
N ILE A 43 -7.70 0.59 -8.06
CA ILE A 43 -8.90 0.76 -8.89
C ILE A 43 -10.13 1.01 -8.01
N ALA A 44 -10.34 0.19 -6.97
CA ALA A 44 -11.55 0.22 -6.18
C ALA A 44 -11.73 1.54 -5.43
N VAL A 45 -10.67 2.05 -4.78
CA VAL A 45 -10.80 3.29 -3.99
C VAL A 45 -11.00 4.52 -4.90
N PRO A 46 -10.22 4.72 -5.98
CA PRO A 46 -10.49 5.75 -6.98
C PRO A 46 -11.86 5.65 -7.64
N ALA A 47 -12.30 4.44 -8.00
CA ALA A 47 -13.61 4.22 -8.58
C ALA A 47 -14.72 4.60 -7.60
N LEU A 48 -14.63 4.16 -6.34
CA LEU A 48 -15.61 4.51 -5.31
C LEU A 48 -15.66 6.02 -5.06
N LEU A 49 -14.50 6.68 -4.98
CA LEU A 49 -14.44 8.13 -4.84
C LEU A 49 -15.08 8.84 -6.03
N TYR A 50 -14.81 8.37 -7.26
CA TYR A 50 -15.42 8.88 -8.48
C TYR A 50 -16.95 8.73 -8.45
N VAL A 51 -17.43 7.54 -8.09
CA VAL A 51 -18.86 7.22 -7.97
C VAL A 51 -19.54 8.17 -7.00
N ILE A 52 -19.00 8.31 -5.79
CA ILE A 52 -19.59 9.13 -4.73
C ILE A 52 -19.61 10.61 -5.12
N THR A 53 -18.47 11.12 -5.60
CA THR A 53 -18.36 12.55 -5.94
C THR A 53 -19.19 12.93 -7.15
N THR A 54 -19.29 12.05 -8.15
CA THR A 54 -19.99 12.33 -9.42
C THR A 54 -21.50 12.08 -9.33
N TRP A 55 -21.93 10.93 -8.82
CA TRP A 55 -23.34 10.52 -8.86
C TRP A 55 -24.11 10.81 -7.58
N PHE A 56 -23.47 10.81 -6.41
CA PHE A 56 -24.18 11.08 -5.15
C PHE A 56 -24.11 12.55 -4.76
N LEU A 57 -22.90 13.14 -4.81
CA LEU A 57 -22.69 14.52 -4.39
C LEU A 57 -22.82 15.54 -5.53
N HIS A 58 -22.97 15.08 -6.78
CA HIS A 58 -23.19 15.92 -7.96
C HIS A 58 -22.17 17.07 -8.08
N TYR A 59 -20.89 16.78 -7.82
CA TYR A 59 -19.84 17.79 -7.84
C TYR A 59 -19.70 18.45 -9.24
N PRO A 60 -19.72 19.79 -9.32
CA PRO A 60 -19.66 20.50 -10.59
C PRO A 60 -18.33 20.29 -11.32
N GLN A 61 -17.21 20.27 -10.58
CA GLN A 61 -15.92 19.87 -11.13
C GLN A 61 -15.70 18.37 -10.95
N ARG A 62 -15.95 17.64 -12.03
CA ARG A 62 -15.75 16.20 -12.08
C ARG A 62 -14.29 15.83 -11.87
N LEU A 63 -14.04 14.97 -10.88
CA LEU A 63 -12.78 14.26 -10.74
C LEU A 63 -12.70 13.22 -11.87
N SER A 64 -11.77 13.37 -12.81
CA SER A 64 -11.53 12.33 -13.82
C SER A 64 -11.08 11.03 -13.14
N LEU A 65 -11.73 9.91 -13.46
CA LEU A 65 -11.35 8.59 -12.95
C LEU A 65 -9.90 8.28 -13.31
N THR A 66 -9.46 8.58 -14.54
CA THR A 66 -8.08 8.41 -14.99
C THR A 66 -7.11 9.18 -14.10
N ARG A 67 -7.45 10.42 -13.72
CA ARG A 67 -6.61 11.24 -12.83
C ARG A 67 -6.52 10.64 -11.43
N LEU A 68 -7.63 10.13 -10.89
CA LEU A 68 -7.64 9.48 -9.57
C LEU A 68 -6.82 8.20 -9.56
N VAL A 69 -6.98 7.34 -10.57
CA VAL A 69 -6.18 6.12 -10.74
C VAL A 69 -4.69 6.48 -10.83
N SER A 70 -4.33 7.49 -11.62
CA SER A 70 -2.94 7.97 -11.70
C SER A 70 -2.40 8.43 -10.34
N ILE A 71 -3.17 9.21 -9.57
CA ILE A 71 -2.74 9.67 -8.23
C ILE A 71 -2.40 8.47 -7.33
N TYR A 72 -3.26 7.46 -7.32
CA TYR A 72 -3.06 6.25 -6.52
C TYR A 72 -1.88 5.41 -7.02
N SER A 73 -1.76 5.22 -8.33
CA SER A 73 -0.63 4.51 -8.93
C SER A 73 0.71 5.17 -8.59
N TYR A 74 0.80 6.51 -8.71
CA TYR A 74 2.03 7.24 -8.36
C TYR A 74 2.33 7.19 -6.86
N ALA A 75 1.32 7.19 -5.99
CA ALA A 75 1.52 6.99 -4.56
C ALA A 75 2.08 5.58 -4.27
N ASN A 76 1.63 4.58 -5.01
CA ASN A 76 2.08 3.19 -4.85
C ASN A 76 3.55 2.96 -5.26
N VAL A 77 4.12 3.80 -6.12
CA VAL A 77 5.56 3.73 -6.48
C VAL A 77 6.45 3.85 -5.25
N LEU A 78 6.03 4.57 -4.21
CA LEU A 78 6.79 4.73 -2.97
C LEU A 78 6.98 3.41 -2.19
N TRP A 79 6.23 2.36 -2.53
CA TRP A 79 6.40 1.03 -1.92
C TRP A 79 7.51 0.21 -2.57
N ILE A 80 8.02 0.61 -3.74
CA ILE A 80 9.12 -0.09 -4.42
C ILE A 80 10.43 0.02 -3.61
N PRO A 81 10.89 1.22 -3.19
CA PRO A 81 12.08 1.33 -2.34
C PRO A 81 11.94 0.58 -1.02
N THR A 82 10.75 0.61 -0.40
CA THR A 82 10.43 -0.10 0.85
C THR A 82 10.57 -1.60 0.72
N THR A 83 10.07 -2.11 -0.41
CA THR A 83 10.21 -3.51 -0.79
C THR A 83 11.70 -3.87 -0.86
N ALA A 84 12.49 -3.09 -1.62
CA ALA A 84 13.91 -3.33 -1.79
C ALA A 84 14.68 -3.26 -0.46
N ALA A 85 14.38 -2.25 0.38
CA ALA A 85 14.98 -2.11 1.70
C ALA A 85 14.69 -3.32 2.60
N ASN A 86 13.47 -3.86 2.55
CA ASN A 86 13.13 -5.06 3.31
C ASN A 86 13.81 -6.32 2.77
N VAL A 87 14.01 -6.45 1.45
CA VAL A 87 14.83 -7.55 0.90
C VAL A 87 16.23 -7.52 1.51
N VAL A 88 16.86 -6.35 1.51
CA VAL A 88 18.20 -6.16 2.10
C VAL A 88 18.17 -6.52 3.59
N LEU A 89 17.22 -6.00 4.37
CA LEU A 89 17.11 -6.31 5.79
C LEU A 89 16.92 -7.82 6.05
N ALA A 90 16.05 -8.48 5.29
CA ALA A 90 15.77 -9.90 5.46
C ALA A 90 16.96 -10.79 5.07
N VAL A 91 17.76 -10.39 4.08
CA VAL A 91 18.96 -11.14 3.63
C VAL A 91 20.14 -10.95 4.58
N PHE A 92 20.38 -9.73 5.07
CA PHE A 92 21.57 -9.43 5.88
C PHE A 92 21.37 -9.60 7.39
N VAL A 93 20.13 -9.56 7.89
CA VAL A 93 19.83 -9.69 9.32
C VAL A 93 19.13 -11.02 9.58
N SER A 94 19.83 -11.92 10.28
CA SER A 94 19.29 -13.23 10.62
C SER A 94 18.06 -13.13 11.52
N ASN A 95 16.94 -13.70 11.04
CA ASN A 95 15.66 -13.77 11.75
C ASN A 95 15.79 -14.44 13.12
N ALA A 96 16.56 -15.52 13.21
CA ALA A 96 16.71 -16.33 14.42
C ALA A 96 17.33 -15.57 15.61
N LYS A 97 18.16 -14.54 15.35
CA LYS A 97 18.85 -13.79 16.41
C LYS A 97 18.25 -12.42 16.69
N HIS A 98 17.60 -11.80 15.71
CA HIS A 98 17.17 -10.38 15.79
C HIS A 98 15.71 -10.16 15.38
N HIS A 99 14.82 -11.12 15.70
CA HIS A 99 13.40 -11.07 15.33
C HIS A 99 12.69 -9.76 15.73
N MET A 100 12.93 -9.26 16.96
CA MET A 100 12.30 -8.03 17.45
C MET A 100 12.75 -6.78 16.68
N ILE A 101 14.03 -6.69 16.34
CA ILE A 101 14.61 -5.55 15.60
C ILE A 101 14.09 -5.55 14.16
N LEU A 102 14.06 -6.73 13.51
CA LEU A 102 13.52 -6.90 12.17
C LEU A 102 12.06 -6.48 12.09
N ASN A 103 11.22 -6.99 12.98
CA ASN A 103 9.79 -6.67 12.97
C ASN A 103 9.56 -5.16 13.21
N THR A 104 10.33 -4.54 14.10
CA THR A 104 10.26 -3.09 14.36
C THR A 104 10.70 -2.28 13.15
N ALA A 105 11.81 -2.65 12.50
CA ALA A 105 12.29 -2.00 11.29
C ALA A 105 11.28 -2.11 10.13
N GLN A 106 10.65 -3.26 9.98
CA GLN A 106 9.59 -3.47 8.99
C GLN A 106 8.35 -2.61 9.26
N TRP A 107 7.91 -2.53 10.51
CA TRP A 107 6.82 -1.63 10.89
C TRP A 107 7.18 -0.16 10.63
N ALA A 108 8.41 0.25 10.93
CA ALA A 108 8.89 1.60 10.64
C ALA A 108 8.89 1.89 9.13
N LEU A 109 9.40 0.96 8.31
CA LEU A 109 9.38 1.08 6.85
C LEU A 109 7.95 1.19 6.30
N VAL A 110 7.04 0.31 6.73
CA VAL A 110 5.64 0.33 6.31
C VAL A 110 4.96 1.63 6.77
N ALA A 111 5.21 2.09 7.99
CA ALA A 111 4.64 3.32 8.52
C ALA A 111 5.11 4.54 7.73
N VAL A 112 6.41 4.66 7.45
CA VAL A 112 6.97 5.76 6.65
C VAL A 112 6.38 5.75 5.25
N SER A 113 6.32 4.59 4.59
CA SER A 113 5.77 4.49 3.23
C SER A 113 4.28 4.73 3.17
N GLY A 114 3.52 4.21 4.14
CA GLY A 114 2.09 4.47 4.27
C GLY A 114 1.79 5.95 4.54
N LEU A 115 2.59 6.61 5.38
CA LEU A 115 2.45 8.04 5.61
C LEU A 115 2.76 8.86 4.36
N LEU A 116 3.89 8.60 3.70
CA LEU A 116 4.29 9.35 2.51
C LEU A 116 3.32 9.14 1.33
N SER A 117 2.89 7.89 1.10
CA SER A 117 1.91 7.59 0.05
C SER A 117 0.51 8.12 0.38
N GLY A 118 0.08 8.02 1.63
CA GLY A 118 -1.18 8.59 2.11
C GLY A 118 -1.22 10.12 2.01
N LEU A 119 -0.15 10.79 2.46
CA LEU A 119 -0.01 12.24 2.31
C LEU A 119 -0.01 12.66 0.85
N SER A 120 0.69 11.94 -0.03
CA SER A 120 0.67 12.21 -1.47
C SER A 120 -0.74 12.15 -2.07
N ILE A 121 -1.56 11.16 -1.66
CA ILE A 121 -2.96 11.05 -2.09
C ILE A 121 -3.78 12.23 -1.53
N VAL A 122 -3.74 12.44 -0.22
CA VAL A 122 -4.55 13.46 0.46
C VAL A 122 -4.23 14.85 -0.08
N LEU A 123 -2.95 15.22 -0.21
CA LEU A 123 -2.54 16.54 -0.69
C LEU A 123 -3.01 16.81 -2.13
N LYS A 124 -3.11 15.78 -2.98
CA LYS A 124 -3.56 15.92 -4.38
C LYS A 124 -5.09 15.94 -4.51
N VAL A 125 -5.80 15.17 -3.68
CA VAL A 125 -7.26 15.01 -3.77
C VAL A 125 -8.00 16.10 -2.97
N ARG A 126 -7.49 16.45 -1.77
CA ARG A 126 -8.09 17.44 -0.86
C ARG A 126 -8.46 18.78 -1.51
N PRO A 127 -7.58 19.48 -2.28
CA PRO A 127 -7.94 20.77 -2.83
C PRO A 127 -9.12 20.69 -3.81
N ILE A 128 -9.24 19.59 -4.56
CA ILE A 128 -10.34 19.37 -5.51
C ILE A 128 -11.64 19.12 -4.76
N LEU A 129 -11.61 18.32 -3.69
CA LEU A 129 -12.80 18.04 -2.89
C LEU A 129 -13.28 19.26 -2.10
N ILE A 130 -12.37 20.05 -1.50
CA ILE A 130 -12.72 21.27 -0.76
C ILE A 130 -13.40 22.28 -1.68
N ARG A 131 -12.84 22.53 -2.86
CA ARG A 131 -13.43 23.47 -3.83
C ARG A 131 -14.86 23.08 -4.19
N ASN A 132 -15.08 21.82 -4.56
CA ASN A 132 -16.41 21.32 -4.88
C ASN A 132 -17.36 21.37 -3.68
N ALA A 133 -16.87 21.07 -2.47
CA ALA A 133 -17.68 21.08 -1.26
C ALA A 133 -18.17 22.49 -0.90
N THR A 134 -17.34 23.52 -1.10
CA THR A 134 -17.73 24.93 -0.90
C THR A 134 -18.76 25.37 -1.93
N GLU A 135 -18.60 24.98 -3.20
CA GLU A 135 -19.57 25.30 -4.27
C GLU A 135 -20.92 24.60 -4.08
N THR A 136 -20.96 23.44 -3.43
CA THR A 136 -22.18 22.62 -3.25
C THR A 136 -22.76 22.64 -1.83
N GLY A 137 -22.10 23.31 -0.87
CA GLY A 137 -22.47 23.27 0.55
C GLY A 137 -22.26 21.91 1.25
N ALA A 138 -21.54 20.97 0.62
CA ALA A 138 -21.36 19.59 1.09
C ALA A 138 -20.14 19.40 2.01
N GLU A 139 -19.88 20.35 2.91
CA GLU A 139 -18.67 20.38 3.75
C GLU A 139 -18.55 19.19 4.71
N ARG A 140 -19.68 18.76 5.28
CA ARG A 140 -19.71 17.61 6.20
C ARG A 140 -19.39 16.32 5.47
N GLN A 141 -19.99 16.10 4.30
CA GLN A 141 -19.76 14.93 3.46
C GLN A 141 -18.30 14.89 2.98
N ASN A 142 -17.72 16.03 2.62
CA ASN A 142 -16.32 16.13 2.24
C ASN A 142 -15.36 15.73 3.38
N LYS A 143 -15.61 16.17 4.62
CA LYS A 143 -14.82 15.74 5.79
C LYS A 143 -14.90 14.23 6.00
N LEU A 144 -16.08 13.64 5.84
CA LEU A 144 -16.27 12.19 5.93
C LEU A 144 -15.53 11.44 4.80
N LEU A 145 -15.55 11.97 3.58
CA LEU A 145 -14.80 11.39 2.46
C LEU A 145 -13.29 11.42 2.69
N LEU A 146 -12.75 12.54 3.16
CA LEU A 146 -11.33 12.65 3.50
C LEU A 146 -10.94 11.70 4.63
N ALA A 147 -11.76 11.60 5.68
CA ALA A 147 -11.54 10.63 6.75
C ALA A 147 -11.58 9.19 6.22
N GLY A 148 -12.55 8.86 5.37
CA GLY A 148 -12.67 7.54 4.74
C GLY A 148 -11.46 7.21 3.87
N LEU A 149 -10.92 8.17 3.11
CA LEU A 149 -9.71 8.00 2.30
C LEU A 149 -8.49 7.67 3.17
N VAL A 150 -8.32 8.39 4.29
CA VAL A 150 -7.24 8.13 5.25
C VAL A 150 -7.39 6.75 5.87
N VAL A 151 -8.58 6.38 6.33
CA VAL A 151 -8.85 5.05 6.91
C VAL A 151 -8.61 3.93 5.90
N ALA A 152 -9.08 4.08 4.66
CA ALA A 152 -8.86 3.10 3.60
C ALA A 152 -7.36 2.93 3.30
N HIS A 153 -6.59 4.03 3.27
CA HIS A 153 -5.16 3.96 3.04
C HIS A 153 -4.39 3.35 4.23
N MET A 154 -4.77 3.68 5.46
CA MET A 154 -4.20 3.03 6.65
C MET A 154 -4.48 1.53 6.66
N GLY A 155 -5.71 1.12 6.34
CA GLY A 155 -6.09 -0.29 6.21
C GLY A 155 -5.26 -1.00 5.15
N PHE A 156 -5.02 -0.36 4.00
CA PHE A 156 -4.13 -0.87 2.96
C PHE A 156 -2.68 -1.04 3.44
N ALA A 157 -2.12 -0.05 4.14
CA ALA A 157 -0.75 -0.12 4.68
C ALA A 157 -0.60 -1.26 5.70
N VAL A 158 -1.59 -1.42 6.58
CA VAL A 158 -1.62 -2.50 7.58
C VAL A 158 -1.77 -3.87 6.90
N ALA A 159 -2.66 -3.99 5.92
CA ALA A 159 -2.81 -5.22 5.14
C ALA A 159 -1.50 -5.61 4.45
N ILE A 160 -0.75 -4.62 3.93
CA ILE A 160 0.58 -4.86 3.37
C ILE A 160 1.54 -5.43 4.42
N LYS A 161 1.63 -4.84 5.62
CA LYS A 161 2.52 -5.37 6.67
C LYS A 161 2.25 -6.84 6.91
N PHE A 162 1.00 -7.21 7.13
CA PHE A 162 0.65 -8.59 7.45
C PHE A 162 0.82 -9.55 6.27
N ALA A 163 0.46 -9.12 5.06
CA ALA A 163 0.57 -9.97 3.88
C ALA A 163 2.02 -10.22 3.45
N PHE A 164 2.93 -9.25 3.62
CA PHE A 164 4.26 -9.29 2.98
C PHE A 164 5.46 -9.22 3.90
N PHE A 165 5.26 -8.64 5.08
CA PHE A 165 6.30 -8.42 6.07
C PHE A 165 5.93 -9.12 7.39
N GLY A 166 4.85 -9.88 7.42
CA GLY A 166 4.52 -10.79 8.50
C GLY A 166 5.54 -11.91 8.45
N ILE A 167 6.48 -11.89 9.38
CA ILE A 167 7.34 -13.03 9.62
C ILE A 167 6.41 -14.12 10.18
N ALA A 168 6.19 -15.18 9.40
CA ALA A 168 5.75 -16.47 9.92
C ALA A 168 7.00 -17.25 10.34
#